data_AF-A0A7C3RFX8-F1
#
_entry.id   AF-A0A7C3RFX8-F1
#
_cell.length_a   1.000
_cell.length_b   1.000
_cell.length_c   1.000
_cell.angle_alpha   90.00
_cell.angle_beta   90.00
_cell.angle_gamma   90.00
#
_symmetry.space_group_name_H-M   'P 1'
#
loop_
_entity.id
_entity.type
_entity.pdbx_description
1 polymer ?
#
loop_
_entity_poly.entity_id
_entity_poly.type
_entity_poly.pdbx_seq_one_letter_code
_entity_poly.pdbx_strand_id
1 'polypeptide(L)'
;MPRLHLWENRQWPVWYLAAVLLTTGFVLWAFVFAWHSKITGREPFSPSKNPLHWLAATALAIANAIIAGLIFDPRLRAIAPAEFPKDTCSWIADVLVSLSFGRLFLIFAPVAFFGRLLPNHIAVVVLTACFNGFITVLRATQLELPTSLGLLTLSARLIGTALAVILYLRGGAPTILWMTLLAQLRHLPVLLHN
;
A
#
# COMPACT_ATOMS: atom_id res chain seq x y z
N MET A 1 -2.40 -9.05 8.73
CA MET A 1 -1.88 -10.38 8.28
C MET A 1 -2.98 -11.44 8.27
N PRO A 2 -2.95 -12.52 7.43
CA PRO A 2 -3.62 -13.74 7.87
C PRO A 2 -2.94 -14.11 9.17
N ARG A 3 -3.68 -14.11 10.27
CA ARG A 3 -3.11 -14.37 11.60
C ARG A 3 -2.76 -15.85 11.64
N LEU A 4 -1.64 -16.24 11.01
CA LEU A 4 -1.26 -17.64 10.77
C LEU A 4 -1.16 -18.44 12.07
N HIS A 5 -0.80 -17.77 13.16
CA HIS A 5 -0.78 -18.36 14.49
C HIS A 5 -2.18 -18.59 15.08
N LEU A 6 -3.16 -17.75 14.72
CA LEU A 6 -4.58 -17.87 15.11
C LEU A 6 -5.39 -18.77 14.17
N TRP A 7 -4.77 -19.26 13.10
CA TRP A 7 -5.39 -20.26 12.24
C TRP A 7 -5.18 -21.64 12.87
N GLU A 8 -6.14 -22.03 13.71
CA GLU A 8 -6.11 -23.27 14.48
C GLU A 8 -6.27 -24.50 13.57
N ASN A 9 -7.09 -24.43 12.52
CA ASN A 9 -7.33 -25.52 11.55
C ASN A 9 -6.29 -25.61 10.42
N ARG A 10 -5.02 -25.27 10.67
CA ARG A 10 -3.98 -25.35 9.64
C ARG A 10 -3.53 -26.79 9.42
N GLN A 11 -3.53 -27.24 8.17
CA GLN A 11 -2.99 -28.56 7.80
C GLN A 11 -1.45 -28.60 7.83
N TRP A 12 -0.79 -27.44 7.69
CA TRP A 12 0.66 -27.33 7.53
C TRP A 12 1.29 -26.50 8.66
N PRO A 13 2.56 -26.77 9.03
CA PRO A 13 3.24 -26.04 10.08
C PRO A 13 3.51 -24.57 9.68
N VAL A 14 3.55 -23.66 10.66
CA VAL A 14 3.68 -22.21 10.43
C VAL A 14 4.96 -21.84 9.67
N TRP A 15 6.08 -22.51 9.98
CA TRP A 15 7.36 -22.25 9.31
C TRP A 15 7.28 -22.56 7.80
N TYR A 16 6.54 -23.60 7.40
CA TYR A 16 6.35 -23.96 6.00
C TYR A 16 5.53 -22.89 5.28
N LEU A 17 4.41 -22.47 5.88
CA LEU A 17 3.58 -21.40 5.33
C LEU A 17 4.37 -20.08 5.21
N ALA A 18 5.20 -19.76 6.21
CA ALA A 18 6.07 -18.60 6.17
C ALA A 18 7.12 -18.70 5.05
N ALA A 19 7.74 -19.86 4.88
CA ALA A 19 8.69 -20.11 3.79
C ALA A 19 8.01 -19.95 2.42
N VAL A 20 6.83 -20.55 2.22
CA VAL A 20 6.05 -20.40 0.98
C VAL A 20 5.71 -18.93 0.72
N LEU A 21 5.27 -18.18 1.72
CA LEU A 21 4.98 -16.75 1.58
C LEU A 21 6.22 -15.92 1.26
N LEU A 22 7.36 -16.24 1.88
CA LEU A 22 8.62 -15.56 1.64
C LEU A 22 9.11 -15.84 0.21
N THR A 23 9.11 -17.10 -0.22
CA THR A 23 9.55 -17.49 -1.56
C THR A 23 8.63 -16.92 -2.64
N THR A 24 7.31 -17.05 -2.48
CA THR A 24 6.36 -16.48 -3.45
C THR A 24 6.43 -14.96 -3.47
N GLY A 25 6.55 -14.32 -2.30
CA GLY A 25 6.79 -12.89 -2.18
C GLY A 25 8.06 -12.45 -2.91
N PHE A 26 9.17 -13.15 -2.70
CA PHE A 26 10.42 -12.88 -3.40
C PHE A 26 10.28 -12.99 -4.91
N VAL A 27 9.64 -14.05 -5.41
CA VAL A 27 9.40 -14.25 -6.86
C VAL A 27 8.51 -13.13 -7.43
N LEU A 28 7.46 -12.73 -6.71
CA LEU A 28 6.59 -11.61 -7.07
C LEU A 28 7.37 -10.29 -7.15
N TRP A 29 8.20 -9.98 -6.14
CA TRP A 29 9.07 -8.81 -6.13
C TRP A 29 10.02 -8.84 -7.34
N ALA A 30 10.76 -9.94 -7.53
CA ALA A 30 11.69 -10.09 -8.63
C ALA A 30 11.00 -9.90 -9.99
N PHE A 31 9.83 -10.53 -10.20
CA PHE A 31 9.08 -10.41 -11.44
C PHE A 31 8.58 -8.99 -11.71
N VAL A 32 8.11 -8.27 -10.69
CA VAL A 32 7.66 -6.88 -10.86
C VAL A 32 8.85 -5.97 -11.20
N PHE A 33 9.96 -6.11 -10.48
CA PHE A 33 11.11 -5.22 -10.60
C PHE A 33 12.05 -5.54 -11.76
N ALA A 34 12.03 -6.76 -12.30
CA ALA A 34 12.80 -7.14 -13.50
C ALA A 34 12.49 -6.27 -14.73
N TRP A 35 11.34 -5.59 -14.72
CA TRP A 35 10.89 -4.75 -15.84
C TRP A 35 10.96 -3.26 -15.53
N HIS A 36 11.25 -2.88 -14.27
CA HIS A 36 11.25 -1.48 -13.86
C HIS A 36 12.25 -0.66 -14.67
N SER A 37 13.48 -1.14 -14.82
CA SER A 37 14.53 -0.45 -15.58
C SER A 37 14.20 -0.26 -17.05
N LYS A 38 13.44 -1.19 -17.65
CA LYS A 38 12.97 -1.05 -19.04
C LYS A 38 11.91 0.03 -19.20
N ILE A 39 11.08 0.25 -18.16
CA ILE A 39 9.98 1.23 -18.20
C ILE A 39 10.47 2.63 -17.82
N THR A 40 11.33 2.74 -16.79
CA THR A 40 11.74 4.03 -16.21
C THR A 40 13.16 4.44 -16.59
N GLY A 41 13.94 3.54 -17.21
CA GLY A 41 15.36 3.75 -17.47
C GLY A 41 16.24 3.77 -16.21
N ARG A 42 15.71 3.34 -15.06
CA ARG A 42 16.35 3.48 -13.74
C ARG A 42 16.29 2.20 -12.94
N GLU A 43 17.19 2.05 -11.99
CA GLU A 43 17.13 0.92 -11.06
C GLU A 43 16.04 1.14 -10.00
N PRO A 44 15.26 0.10 -9.67
CA PRO A 44 14.09 0.24 -8.80
C PRO A 44 14.40 0.66 -7.37
N PHE A 45 15.57 0.27 -6.87
CA PHE A 45 16.03 0.59 -5.51
C PHE A 45 17.09 1.69 -5.46
N SER A 46 17.40 2.34 -6.58
CA SER A 46 18.27 3.52 -6.55
C SER A 46 17.50 4.68 -5.89
N PRO A 47 17.94 5.19 -4.73
CA PRO A 47 17.27 6.31 -4.08
C PRO A 47 17.28 7.54 -4.99
N SER A 48 16.21 8.33 -4.92
CA SER A 48 16.17 9.62 -5.61
C SER A 48 17.26 10.54 -5.08
N LYS A 49 18.17 10.98 -5.96
CA LYS A 49 19.16 12.02 -5.64
C LYS A 49 18.52 13.40 -5.46
N ASN A 50 17.31 13.61 -6.00
CA ASN A 50 16.58 14.86 -5.84
C ASN A 50 15.85 14.88 -4.48
N PRO A 51 16.20 15.81 -3.56
CA PRO A 51 15.56 15.92 -2.24
C PRO A 51 14.09 16.32 -2.32
N LEU A 52 13.66 16.99 -3.40
CA LEU A 52 12.26 17.40 -3.57
C LEU A 52 11.31 16.19 -3.61
N HIS A 53 11.76 15.05 -4.14
CA HIS A 53 10.94 13.83 -4.14
C HIS A 53 10.75 13.28 -2.72
N TRP A 54 11.76 13.36 -1.87
CA TRP A 54 11.67 12.93 -0.46
C TRP A 54 10.81 13.87 0.36
N LEU A 55 10.94 15.18 0.13
CA LEU A 55 10.11 16.19 0.77
C LEU A 55 8.65 16.01 0.36
N ALA A 56 8.37 15.84 -0.94
CA ALA A 56 7.03 15.55 -1.44
C ALA A 56 6.46 14.24 -0.86
N ALA A 57 7.26 13.17 -0.81
CA ALA A 57 6.87 11.90 -0.20
C ALA A 57 6.47 12.08 1.27
N THR A 58 7.26 12.86 2.01
CA THR A 58 7.04 13.12 3.44
C THR A 58 5.80 13.98 3.65
N ALA A 59 5.64 15.07 2.89
CA ALA A 59 4.48 15.94 2.94
C ALA A 59 3.18 15.19 2.62
N LEU A 60 3.19 14.37 1.55
CA LEU A 60 2.04 13.53 1.19
C LEU A 60 1.75 12.47 2.24
N ALA A 61 2.77 11.86 2.85
CA ALA A 61 2.58 10.89 3.92
C ALA A 61 1.95 11.52 5.16
N ILE A 62 2.44 12.69 5.58
CA ILE A 62 1.90 13.44 6.73
C ILE A 62 0.46 13.87 6.46
N ALA A 63 0.19 14.47 5.29
CA ALA A 63 -1.16 14.86 4.90
C ALA A 63 -2.10 13.64 4.90
N ASN A 64 -1.68 12.54 4.29
CA ASN A 64 -2.45 11.30 4.29
C ASN A 64 -2.65 10.73 5.70
N ALA A 65 -1.63 10.79 6.57
CA ALA A 65 -1.71 10.33 7.95
C ALA A 65 -2.72 11.15 8.78
N ILE A 66 -2.71 12.46 8.64
CA ILE A 66 -3.63 13.38 9.32
C ILE A 66 -5.06 13.15 8.82
N ILE A 67 -5.27 13.16 7.50
CA ILE A 67 -6.59 12.95 6.89
C ILE A 67 -7.14 11.57 7.29
N ALA A 68 -6.30 10.53 7.22
CA ALA A 68 -6.67 9.18 7.65
C ALA A 68 -7.04 9.13 9.14
N GLY A 69 -6.19 9.67 10.02
CA GLY A 69 -6.41 9.63 11.47
C GLY A 69 -7.63 10.40 11.93
N LEU A 70 -7.95 11.53 11.28
CA LEU A 70 -9.06 12.40 11.69
C LEU A 70 -10.39 12.06 11.03
N ILE A 71 -10.37 11.63 9.76
CA ILE A 71 -11.61 11.48 8.96
C ILE A 71 -11.96 10.00 8.78
N PHE A 72 -10.99 9.18 8.37
CA PHE A 72 -11.25 7.80 7.95
C PHE A 72 -11.23 6.83 9.13
N ASP A 73 -10.16 6.84 9.92
CA ASP A 73 -9.90 5.88 10.99
C ASP A 73 -11.05 5.85 12.04
N PRO A 74 -11.63 6.98 12.51
CA PRO A 74 -12.73 6.93 13.49
C PRO A 74 -13.98 6.23 12.95
N ARG A 75 -14.31 6.48 11.67
CA ARG A 75 -15.50 5.91 11.01
C ARG A 75 -15.29 4.44 10.66
N LEU A 76 -14.12 4.12 10.13
CA LEU A 76 -13.76 2.75 9.76
C LEU A 76 -13.58 1.86 10.99
N ARG A 77 -13.09 2.39 12.12
CA ARG A 77 -12.93 1.62 13.36
C ARG A 77 -14.29 1.24 13.97
N ALA A 78 -15.34 2.04 13.74
CA ALA A 78 -16.70 1.71 14.16
C ALA A 78 -17.31 0.56 13.32
N ILE A 79 -17.01 0.52 12.01
CA ILE A 79 -17.57 -0.48 11.09
C ILE A 79 -16.76 -1.79 11.13
N ALA A 80 -15.43 -1.67 11.10
CA ALA A 80 -14.50 -2.78 10.98
C ALA A 80 -13.38 -2.71 12.03
N PRO A 81 -13.70 -2.87 13.33
CA PRO A 81 -12.71 -2.79 14.41
C PRO A 81 -11.61 -3.84 14.29
N ALA A 82 -11.89 -4.97 13.64
CA ALA A 82 -10.93 -6.06 13.43
C ALA A 82 -9.79 -5.72 12.46
N GLU A 83 -9.96 -4.69 11.61
CA GLU A 83 -8.94 -4.24 10.64
C GLU A 83 -7.88 -3.31 11.26
N PHE A 84 -8.10 -2.83 12.49
CA PHE A 84 -7.17 -1.95 13.17
C PHE A 84 -6.22 -2.74 14.09
N PRO A 85 -4.95 -2.32 14.20
CA PRO A 85 -4.01 -2.95 15.11
C PRO A 85 -4.50 -2.73 16.56
N LYS A 86 -4.50 -3.81 17.34
CA LYS A 86 -4.84 -3.79 18.77
C LYS A 86 -3.61 -3.56 19.64
N ASP A 87 -2.49 -4.15 19.23
CA ASP A 87 -1.22 -4.16 19.97
C ASP A 87 -0.05 -3.75 19.05
N THR A 88 1.08 -3.35 19.65
CA THR A 88 2.31 -2.99 18.92
C THR A 88 2.81 -4.12 18.02
N CYS A 89 2.69 -5.38 18.45
CA CYS A 89 3.07 -6.52 17.62
C CYS A 89 2.18 -6.65 16.36
N SER A 90 0.87 -6.47 16.52
CA SER A 90 -0.08 -6.45 15.40
C SER A 90 0.21 -5.30 14.45
N TRP A 91 0.54 -4.12 14.98
CA TRP A 91 0.95 -2.96 14.18
C TRP A 91 2.23 -3.23 13.37
N ILE A 92 3.28 -3.80 13.97
CA ILE A 92 4.51 -4.18 13.25
C ILE A 92 4.19 -5.14 12.10
N ALA A 93 3.35 -6.15 12.35
CA ALA A 93 2.94 -7.09 11.32
C ALA A 93 2.22 -6.41 10.15
N ASP A 94 1.31 -5.48 10.43
CA ASP A 94 0.58 -4.74 9.40
C ASP A 94 1.47 -3.75 8.64
N VAL A 95 2.45 -3.13 9.29
CA VAL A 95 3.49 -2.31 8.64
C VAL A 95 4.30 -3.16 7.67
N LEU A 96 4.82 -4.30 8.12
CA LEU A 96 5.64 -5.19 7.30
C LEU A 96 4.86 -5.72 6.10
N VAL A 97 3.59 -6.11 6.27
CA VAL A 97 2.73 -6.52 5.15
C VAL A 97 2.43 -5.37 4.22
N SER A 98 2.18 -4.17 4.74
CA SER A 98 1.91 -2.98 3.91
C SER A 98 3.11 -2.63 3.04
N LEU A 99 4.32 -2.71 3.61
CA LEU A 99 5.58 -2.46 2.89
C LEU A 99 5.88 -3.56 1.88
N SER A 100 5.69 -4.82 2.25
CA SER A 100 6.06 -5.97 1.42
C SER A 100 5.04 -6.27 0.33
N PHE A 101 3.75 -6.30 0.65
CA PHE A 101 2.70 -6.73 -0.27
C PHE A 101 1.75 -5.61 -0.65
N GLY A 102 1.41 -4.72 0.29
CA GLY A 102 0.45 -3.64 0.05
C GLY A 102 0.86 -2.77 -1.14
N ARG A 103 2.09 -2.24 -1.13
CA ARG A 103 2.60 -1.42 -2.24
C ARG A 103 2.96 -2.23 -3.48
N LEU A 104 3.37 -3.48 -3.33
CA LEU A 104 3.62 -4.36 -4.45
C LEU A 104 2.35 -4.57 -5.29
N PHE A 105 1.24 -4.99 -4.69
CA PHE A 105 0.01 -5.29 -5.44
C PHE A 105 -0.75 -4.04 -5.89
N LEU A 106 -0.68 -2.96 -5.14
CA LEU A 106 -1.51 -1.77 -5.39
C LEU A 106 -0.79 -0.72 -6.23
N ILE A 107 0.54 -0.75 -6.32
CA ILE A 107 1.30 0.25 -7.09
C ILE A 107 2.25 -0.44 -8.05
N PHE A 108 3.20 -1.22 -7.55
CA PHE A 108 4.31 -1.69 -8.38
C PHE A 108 3.87 -2.68 -9.46
N ALA A 109 3.04 -3.67 -9.11
CA ALA A 109 2.56 -4.67 -10.06
C ALA A 109 1.63 -4.07 -11.13
N PRO A 110 0.61 -3.24 -10.81
CA PRO A 110 -0.20 -2.59 -11.84
C PRO A 110 0.61 -1.65 -12.72
N VAL A 111 1.56 -0.89 -12.16
CA VAL A 111 2.44 -0.01 -12.96
C VAL A 111 3.30 -0.83 -13.92
N ALA A 112 3.90 -1.92 -13.43
CA ALA A 112 4.70 -2.82 -14.27
C ALA A 112 3.85 -3.51 -15.35
N PHE A 113 2.61 -3.87 -15.05
CA PHE A 113 1.70 -4.50 -16.00
C PHE A 113 1.23 -3.50 -17.07
N PHE A 114 0.66 -2.36 -16.68
CA PHE A 114 0.18 -1.36 -17.62
C PHE A 114 1.31 -0.67 -18.39
N GLY A 115 2.49 -0.51 -17.78
CA GLY A 115 3.67 0.01 -18.47
C GLY A 115 4.23 -0.93 -19.55
N ARG A 116 3.88 -2.23 -19.53
CA ARG A 116 4.17 -3.16 -20.63
C ARG A 116 3.14 -3.05 -21.76
N LEU A 117 1.89 -2.78 -21.41
CA LEU A 117 0.79 -2.67 -22.37
C LEU A 117 0.79 -1.34 -23.11
N LEU A 118 1.20 -0.25 -22.44
CA LEU A 118 1.08 1.11 -22.95
C LEU A 118 2.40 1.87 -22.78
N PRO A 119 2.88 2.56 -23.83
CA PRO A 119 4.08 3.38 -23.74
C PRO A 119 3.83 4.72 -23.02
N ASN A 120 2.57 5.12 -22.84
CA ASN A 120 2.22 6.42 -22.25
C ASN A 120 2.14 6.36 -20.72
N HIS A 121 3.06 7.06 -20.03
CA HIS A 121 3.09 7.15 -18.57
C HIS A 121 1.80 7.68 -17.93
N ILE A 122 1.10 8.62 -18.58
CA ILE A 122 -0.17 9.15 -18.07
C ILE A 122 -1.23 8.04 -18.06
N ALA A 123 -1.28 7.23 -19.12
CA ALA A 123 -2.22 6.11 -19.19
C ALA A 123 -1.93 5.06 -18.10
N VAL A 124 -0.65 4.80 -17.81
CA VAL A 124 -0.23 3.92 -16.70
C VAL A 124 -0.70 4.44 -15.34
N VAL A 125 -0.56 5.75 -15.10
CA VAL A 125 -1.04 6.41 -13.86
C VAL A 125 -2.56 6.26 -13.73
N VAL A 126 -3.30 6.62 -14.79
CA VAL A 126 -4.77 6.58 -14.80
C VAL A 126 -5.26 5.15 -14.60
N LEU A 127 -4.75 4.17 -15.35
CA LEU A 127 -5.17 2.78 -15.20
C LEU A 127 -4.82 2.18 -13.84
N THR A 128 -3.66 2.53 -13.27
CA THR A 128 -3.30 2.10 -11.91
C THR A 128 -4.23 2.70 -10.86
N ALA A 129 -4.61 3.98 -11.03
CA ALA A 129 -5.60 4.62 -10.18
C ALA A 129 -6.97 3.95 -10.33
N CYS A 130 -7.46 3.72 -11.55
CA CYS A 130 -8.72 3.02 -11.83
C CYS A 130 -8.73 1.60 -11.23
N PHE A 131 -7.64 0.84 -11.36
CA PHE A 131 -7.51 -0.48 -10.73
C PHE A 131 -7.66 -0.40 -9.21
N ASN A 132 -6.99 0.55 -8.55
CA ASN A 132 -7.14 0.77 -7.11
C ASN A 132 -8.55 1.23 -6.73
N GLY A 133 -9.17 2.06 -7.57
CA GLY A 133 -10.55 2.48 -7.40
C GLY A 133 -11.49 1.27 -7.43
N PHE A 134 -11.31 0.38 -8.41
CA PHE A 134 -12.07 -0.87 -8.51
C PHE A 134 -11.91 -1.76 -7.27
N ILE A 135 -10.68 -1.99 -6.80
CA ILE A 135 -10.43 -2.72 -5.55
C ILE A 135 -11.11 -2.05 -4.34
N THR A 136 -11.16 -0.71 -4.33
CA THR A 136 -11.81 0.05 -3.25
C THR A 136 -13.33 -0.08 -3.30
N VAL A 137 -13.93 -0.07 -4.49
CA VAL A 137 -15.37 -0.34 -4.66
C VAL A 137 -15.70 -1.74 -4.18
N LEU A 138 -14.90 -2.75 -4.56
CA LEU A 138 -15.10 -4.12 -4.07
C LEU A 138 -15.01 -4.24 -2.54
N ARG A 139 -14.07 -3.52 -1.91
CA ARG A 139 -14.01 -3.47 -0.44
C ARG A 139 -15.19 -2.73 0.17
N ALA A 140 -15.60 -1.61 -0.43
CA ALA A 140 -16.71 -0.81 0.07
C ALA A 140 -18.04 -1.59 0.04
N THR A 141 -18.25 -2.43 -0.98
CA THR A 141 -19.43 -3.32 -1.04
C THR A 141 -19.35 -4.45 -0.02
N GLN A 142 -18.17 -5.02 0.21
CA GLN A 142 -17.98 -6.05 1.26
C GLN A 142 -18.19 -5.53 2.68
N LEU A 143 -17.80 -4.28 2.94
CA LEU A 143 -17.90 -3.61 4.23
C LEU A 143 -19.21 -2.84 4.41
N GLU A 144 -20.12 -2.91 3.44
CA GLU A 144 -21.40 -2.18 3.40
C GLU A 144 -21.25 -0.69 3.80
N LEU A 145 -20.21 -0.04 3.28
CA LEU A 145 -19.90 1.33 3.67
C LEU A 145 -21.04 2.28 3.24
N PRO A 146 -21.40 3.27 4.08
CA PRO A 146 -22.33 4.32 3.68
C PRO A 146 -21.85 5.02 2.41
N THR A 147 -22.76 5.31 1.47
CA THR A 147 -22.42 5.85 0.13
C THR A 147 -21.51 7.07 0.19
N SER A 148 -21.71 7.97 1.15
CA SER A 148 -20.87 9.16 1.35
C SER A 148 -19.43 8.81 1.74
N LEU A 149 -19.24 7.82 2.62
CA LEU A 149 -17.93 7.31 3.01
C LEU A 149 -17.28 6.50 1.88
N GLY A 150 -18.06 5.72 1.14
CA GLY A 150 -17.61 5.00 -0.05
C GLY A 150 -17.08 5.94 -1.14
N LEU A 151 -17.81 7.01 -1.45
CA LEU A 151 -17.35 8.02 -2.41
C LEU A 151 -16.11 8.77 -1.93
N LEU A 152 -16.04 9.11 -0.64
CA LEU A 152 -14.88 9.79 -0.05
C LEU A 152 -13.64 8.89 -0.06
N THR A 153 -13.78 7.62 0.28
CA THR A 153 -12.67 6.65 0.23
C THR A 153 -12.22 6.40 -1.21
N LEU A 154 -13.15 6.31 -2.16
CA LEU A 154 -12.86 6.16 -3.58
C LEU A 154 -12.07 7.37 -4.12
N SER A 155 -12.53 8.60 -3.86
CA SER A 155 -11.85 9.81 -4.35
C SER A 155 -10.45 9.96 -3.74
N ALA A 156 -10.33 9.76 -2.43
CA ALA A 156 -9.03 9.76 -1.74
C ALA A 156 -8.10 8.68 -2.30
N ARG A 157 -8.64 7.49 -2.62
CA ARG A 157 -7.85 6.41 -3.20
C ARG A 157 -7.35 6.74 -4.61
N LEU A 158 -8.22 7.26 -5.48
CA LEU A 158 -7.86 7.62 -6.85
C LEU A 158 -6.74 8.66 -6.86
N ILE A 159 -6.92 9.75 -6.12
CA ILE A 159 -5.95 10.85 -6.01
C ILE A 159 -4.65 10.34 -5.38
N GLY A 160 -4.75 9.68 -4.22
CA GLY A 160 -3.58 9.18 -3.50
C GLY A 160 -2.77 8.16 -4.30
N THR A 161 -3.44 7.28 -5.05
CA THR A 161 -2.77 6.32 -5.92
C THR A 161 -2.09 7.02 -7.09
N ALA A 162 -2.77 7.97 -7.76
CA ALA A 162 -2.18 8.72 -8.87
C ALA A 162 -0.91 9.45 -8.44
N LEU A 163 -0.95 10.16 -7.30
CA LEU A 163 0.20 10.85 -6.73
C LEU A 163 1.32 9.88 -6.37
N ALA A 164 1.00 8.74 -5.77
CA ALA A 164 1.97 7.72 -5.43
C ALA A 164 2.64 7.11 -6.67
N VAL A 165 1.89 6.90 -7.77
CA VAL A 165 2.48 6.41 -9.03
C VAL A 165 3.39 7.46 -9.66
N ILE A 166 2.99 8.73 -9.68
CA ILE A 166 3.84 9.83 -10.17
C ILE A 166 5.15 9.90 -9.37
N LEU A 167 5.05 9.80 -8.05
CA LEU A 167 6.21 9.81 -7.17
C LEU A 167 7.07 8.56 -7.33
N TYR A 168 6.48 7.40 -7.59
CA TYR A 168 7.19 6.15 -7.87
C TYR A 168 8.01 6.24 -9.15
N LEU A 169 7.40 6.72 -10.25
CA LEU A 169 8.08 6.85 -11.54
C LEU A 169 9.26 7.83 -11.48
N ARG A 170 9.21 8.84 -10.60
CA ARG A 170 10.29 9.83 -10.42
C ARG A 170 11.30 9.46 -9.33
N GLY A 171 10.85 8.83 -8.26
CA GLY A 171 11.58 8.63 -7.01
C GLY A 171 12.02 7.19 -6.72
N GLY A 172 11.52 6.22 -7.47
CA GLY A 172 11.80 4.79 -7.27
C GLY A 172 10.95 4.15 -6.18
N ALA A 173 11.21 2.86 -5.88
CA ALA A 173 10.51 2.15 -4.82
C ALA A 173 10.77 2.72 -3.40
N PRO A 174 12.00 3.18 -3.04
CA PRO A 174 12.28 3.66 -1.68
C PRO A 174 11.39 4.83 -1.22
N THR A 175 11.04 5.77 -2.11
CA THR A 175 10.19 6.91 -1.77
C THR A 175 8.77 6.48 -1.39
N ILE A 176 8.24 5.47 -2.07
CA ILE A 176 6.92 4.90 -1.77
C ILE A 176 6.93 4.08 -0.50
N LEU A 177 7.99 3.31 -0.27
CA LEU A 177 8.17 2.57 0.98
C LEU A 177 8.27 3.52 2.17
N TRP A 178 9.04 4.61 2.04
CA TRP A 178 9.14 5.67 3.03
C TRP A 178 7.78 6.32 3.32
N MET A 179 7.05 6.72 2.27
CA MET A 179 5.72 7.31 2.40
C MET A 179 4.74 6.36 3.13
N THR A 180 4.88 5.06 2.90
CA THR A 180 4.05 4.02 3.54
C THR A 180 4.37 3.88 5.02
N LEU A 181 5.65 3.83 5.35
CA LEU A 181 6.11 3.74 6.74
C LEU A 181 5.57 4.93 7.54
N LEU A 182 5.78 6.15 7.04
CA LEU A 182 5.28 7.38 7.67
C LEU A 182 3.76 7.38 7.85
N ALA A 183 3.01 6.95 6.83
CA ALA A 183 1.55 6.87 6.91
C ALA A 183 1.05 5.86 7.96
N GLN A 184 1.84 4.83 8.27
CA GLN A 184 1.51 3.83 9.30
C GLN A 184 1.88 4.29 10.73
N LEU A 185 2.77 5.27 10.88
CA LEU A 185 3.10 5.84 12.19
C LEU A 185 1.90 6.50 12.87
N ARG A 186 0.85 6.86 12.12
CA ARG A 186 -0.38 7.47 12.68
C ARG A 186 -1.08 6.61 13.72
N HIS A 187 -0.84 5.29 13.71
CA HIS A 187 -1.45 4.37 14.68
C HIS A 187 -0.68 4.30 16.01
N LEU A 188 0.60 4.68 16.03
CA LEU A 188 1.44 4.59 17.23
C LEU A 188 0.95 5.43 18.42
N PRO A 189 0.50 6.70 18.26
CA PRO A 189 0.04 7.48 19.40
C PRO A 189 -1.09 6.81 20.16
N VAL A 190 -2.03 6.16 19.45
CA VAL A 190 -3.15 5.46 20.06
C VAL A 190 -2.70 4.17 20.76
N LEU A 191 -1.72 3.46 20.21
CA LEU A 191 -1.21 2.21 20.77
C LEU A 191 -0.31 2.41 21.99
N LEU A 192 0.36 3.56 22.11
CA LEU A 192 1.23 3.87 23.25
C LEU A 192 0.46 4.38 24.48
N HIS A 193 -0.80 4.80 24.30
CA HIS A 193 -1.67 5.25 25.40
C HIS A 193 -2.58 4.14 25.95
N ASN A 194 -2.59 2.96 25.32
CA ASN A 194 -3.28 1.76 25.76
C ASN A 194 -2.29 0.77 26.38
#